data_AF-A0A1Z1MH44-F1
#
_entry.id   AF-A0A1Z1MH44-F1
#
_cell.length_a   1.000
_cell.length_b   1.000
_cell.length_c   1.000
_cell.angle_alpha   90.00
_cell.angle_beta   90.00
_cell.angle_gamma   90.00
#
_symmetry.space_group_name_H-M   'P 1'
#
loop_
_entity.id
_entity.type
_entity.pdbx_description
1 polymer ?
#
loop_
_entity_poly.entity_id
_entity_poly.type
_entity_poly.pdbx_seq_one_letter_code
_entity_poly.pdbx_strand_id
1 'polypeptide(L)'
;MDNGYFLIRVIKNFSIELYYFSSVKNNYIYKYPICFCANDIYLIIDLISLHDLINTISFTHLIYLGKELYKAELSIFYNQIYIQE
;
A
#
# COMPACT_ATOMS: atom_id res chain seq x y z
N MET A 1 -3.03 5.86 16.72
CA MET A 1 -2.65 6.11 15.32
C MET A 1 -1.40 5.29 15.08
N ASP A 2 -1.38 4.47 14.03
CA ASP A 2 -0.18 3.70 13.73
C ASP A 2 0.98 4.64 13.42
N ASN A 3 2.17 4.19 13.78
CA ASN A 3 3.41 4.91 13.55
C ASN A 3 3.86 4.72 12.10
N GLY A 4 2.99 4.91 11.11
CA GLY A 4 3.31 4.68 9.71
C GLY A 4 2.16 5.00 8.78
N TYR A 5 2.45 5.12 7.49
CA TYR A 5 1.43 5.40 6.47
C TYR A 5 1.70 4.60 5.19
N PHE A 6 0.61 4.36 4.46
CA PHE A 6 0.64 3.77 3.13
C PHE A 6 0.61 4.84 2.06
N LEU A 7 1.40 4.64 1.00
CA LEU A 7 1.35 5.43 -0.22
C LEU A 7 1.09 4.49 -1.38
N ILE A 8 0.00 4.71 -2.10
CA ILE A 8 -0.39 3.95 -3.28
C ILE A 8 -0.12 4.78 -4.52
N ARG A 9 0.41 4.14 -5.56
CA ARG A 9 0.59 4.75 -6.88
C ARG A 9 0.10 3.79 -7.94
N VAL A 10 -0.61 4.34 -8.92
CA VAL A 10 -0.96 3.63 -10.15
C VAL A 10 -0.01 4.12 -11.24
N ILE A 11 0.82 3.24 -11.78
CA ILE A 11 1.80 3.57 -12.83
C ILE A 11 1.24 3.25 -14.22
N LYS A 12 1.91 3.77 -15.25
CA LYS A 12 1.73 3.34 -16.65
C LYS A 12 1.81 1.82 -16.74
N ASN A 13 0.87 1.23 -17.48
CA ASN A 13 0.57 -0.21 -17.60
C ASN A 13 -0.33 -0.79 -16.51
N PHE A 14 -1.02 0.06 -15.74
CA PHE A 14 -2.00 -0.36 -14.72
C PHE A 14 -1.38 -1.19 -13.57
N SER A 15 -0.07 -1.08 -13.38
CA SER A 15 0.62 -1.62 -12.22
C SER A 15 0.35 -0.74 -11.00
N ILE A 16 0.12 -1.37 -9.85
CA ILE A 16 -0.08 -0.71 -8.57
C ILE A 16 1.18 -0.90 -7.74
N GLU A 17 1.72 0.20 -7.26
CA GLU A 17 2.78 0.23 -6.26
C GLU A 17 2.20 0.64 -4.91
N LEU A 18 2.53 -0.14 -3.89
CA LEU A 18 2.19 0.14 -2.51
C LEU A 18 3.49 0.30 -1.71
N TYR A 19 3.62 1.44 -1.05
CA TYR A 19 4.71 1.74 -0.16
C TYR A 19 4.20 1.86 1.26
N TYR A 20 4.88 1.24 2.22
CA TYR A 20 4.65 1.45 3.64
C TYR A 20 5.86 2.14 4.28
N PHE A 21 5.60 3.31 4.85
CA PHE A 21 6.60 4.09 5.58
C PHE A 21 6.35 3.96 7.07
N SER A 22 7.25 3.27 7.78
CA SER A 22 7.23 3.26 9.24
C SER A 22 7.91 4.51 9.80
N SER A 23 7.20 5.20 10.70
CA SER A 23 7.69 6.29 11.55
C SER A 23 8.46 5.78 12.77
N VAL A 24 8.45 4.47 13.04
CA VAL A 24 9.28 3.90 14.10
C VAL A 24 10.73 4.20 13.74
N LYS A 25 11.45 4.81 14.69
CA LYS A 25 12.90 5.06 14.60
C LYS A 25 13.62 3.71 14.60
N ASN A 26 13.56 2.99 13.49
CA ASN A 26 14.48 1.91 13.27
C ASN A 26 15.87 2.55 13.15
N ASN A 27 16.80 2.12 14.01
CA ASN A 27 18.18 2.60 14.09
C ASN A 27 19.02 2.28 12.84
N TYR A 28 18.38 1.97 11.71
CA TYR A 28 19.07 1.74 10.45
C TYR A 28 19.48 3.08 9.84
N ILE A 29 20.68 3.09 9.27
CA ILE A 29 21.29 4.25 8.59
C ILE A 29 20.41 4.74 7.42
N TYR A 30 19.60 3.83 6.83
CA TYR A 30 18.70 4.12 5.74
C TYR A 30 17.25 3.80 6.10
N LYS A 31 16.36 4.77 5.90
CA LYS A 31 14.90 4.61 6.06
C LYS A 31 14.28 4.23 4.71
N TYR A 32 14.37 2.97 4.34
CA TYR A 32 13.69 2.47 3.15
C TYR A 32 12.25 2.02 3.49
N PRO A 33 11.25 2.40 2.68
CA PRO A 33 9.91 1.86 2.83
C PRO A 33 9.87 0.38 2.43
N ILE A 34 8.86 -0.33 2.92
CA ILE A 34 8.49 -1.63 2.38
C ILE A 34 7.70 -1.37 1.10
N CYS A 35 8.06 -2.04 0.01
CA CYS A 35 7.47 -1.83 -1.30
C CYS A 35 6.83 -3.13 -1.80
N PHE A 36 5.59 -3.05 -2.26
CA PHE A 36 4.91 -4.09 -3.01
C PHE A 36 4.53 -3.54 -4.38
N CYS A 37 4.65 -4.35 -5.42
CA CYS A 37 4.26 -3.95 -6.77
C CYS A 37 3.63 -5.15 -7.48
N ALA A 38 2.45 -4.96 -8.05
CA ALA A 38 1.78 -5.97 -8.85
C ALA A 38 0.81 -5.32 -9.86
N ASN A 39 0.40 -6.11 -10.85
CA ASN A 39 -0.59 -5.68 -11.85
C ASN A 39 -2.04 -6.01 -11.43
N ASP A 40 -2.19 -6.61 -10.26
CA ASP A 40 -3.46 -7.06 -9.70
C ASP A 40 -3.47 -6.76 -8.19
N ILE A 41 -4.59 -6.24 -7.69
CA ILE A 41 -4.80 -5.94 -6.28
C ILE A 41 -4.82 -7.22 -5.44
N TYR A 42 -5.36 -8.31 -5.96
CA TYR A 42 -5.37 -9.59 -5.25
C TYR A 42 -3.94 -10.05 -4.98
N LEU A 43 -3.03 -9.87 -5.94
CA LEU A 43 -1.61 -10.15 -5.73
C LEU A 43 -0.97 -9.23 -4.68
N ILE A 44 -1.35 -7.96 -4.62
CA ILE A 44 -0.89 -7.05 -3.54
C ILE A 44 -1.38 -7.54 -2.18
N ILE A 45 -2.66 -7.92 -2.07
CA ILE A 45 -3.25 -8.42 -0.82
C ILE A 45 -2.54 -9.70 -0.38
N ASP A 46 -2.29 -10.63 -1.31
CA ASP A 46 -1.57 -11.86 -1.04
C ASP A 46 -0.15 -11.56 -0.54
N LEU A 47 0.58 -10.67 -1.22
CA LEU A 47 1.94 -10.26 -0.80
C LEU A 47 1.95 -9.62 0.60
N ILE A 48 0.97 -8.77 0.93
CA ILE A 48 0.85 -8.18 2.26
C ILE A 48 0.57 -9.26 3.31
N SER A 49 -0.31 -10.21 3.00
CA SER A 49 -0.71 -11.28 3.93
C SER A 49 0.46 -12.21 4.28
N LEU A 50 1.42 -12.36 3.37
CA LEU A 50 2.63 -13.16 3.56
C LEU A 50 3.75 -12.40 4.27
N HIS A 51 3.66 -11.08 4.40
CA HIS A 51 4.70 -10.26 5.03
C HIS A 51 4.40 -10.03 6.51
N ASP A 52 5.42 -10.08 7.37
CA ASP A 52 5.32 -9.77 8.82
C ASP A 52 4.76 -8.37 9.15
N LEU A 53 4.62 -7.51 8.14
CA LEU A 53 4.09 -6.17 8.23
C LEU A 53 2.64 -6.23 8.76
N ILE A 54 1.86 -7.23 8.35
CA ILE A 54 0.46 -7.39 8.75
C ILE A 54 0.28 -7.49 10.27
N ASN A 55 1.28 -8.02 10.97
CA ASN A 55 1.27 -8.19 12.43
C ASN A 55 1.48 -6.86 13.18
N THR A 56 1.91 -5.80 12.48
CA THR A 56 2.27 -4.50 13.08
C THR A 56 1.25 -3.40 12.80
N ILE A 57 0.30 -3.64 11.88
CA ILE A 57 -0.66 -2.64 11.43
C ILE A 57 -1.98 -2.83 12.18
N SER A 58 -2.56 -1.72 12.65
CA SER A 58 -3.89 -1.73 13.25
C SER A 58 -4.97 -2.07 12.23
N PHE A 59 -6.04 -2.68 12.72
CA PHE A 59 -7.21 -2.99 11.90
C PHE A 59 -7.79 -1.76 11.18
N THR A 60 -7.72 -0.58 11.78
CA THR A 60 -8.19 0.67 11.16
C THR A 60 -7.35 1.07 9.95
N HIS A 61 -6.03 0.88 10.00
CA HIS A 61 -5.15 1.12 8.85
C HIS A 61 -5.36 0.08 7.74
N LEU A 62 -5.66 -1.17 8.09
CA LEU A 62 -6.01 -2.19 7.10
C LEU A 62 -7.31 -1.87 6.37
N ILE A 63 -8.34 -1.39 7.10
CA ILE A 63 -9.58 -0.92 6.47
C ILE A 63 -9.32 0.25 5.53
N TYR A 64 -8.52 1.24 5.97
CA TYR A 64 -8.16 2.37 5.12
C TYR A 64 -7.42 1.91 3.85
N LEU A 65 -6.43 1.03 4.00
CA LEU A 65 -5.69 0.45 2.89
C LEU A 65 -6.62 -0.26 1.90
N GLY A 66 -7.57 -1.07 2.39
CA GLY A 66 -8.56 -1.73 1.53
C GLY A 66 -9.42 -0.75 0.74
N LYS A 67 -9.85 0.36 1.35
CA LYS A 67 -10.60 1.42 0.66
C LYS A 67 -9.78 2.07 -0.45
N GLU A 68 -8.53 2.40 -0.18
CA GLU A 68 -7.66 3.07 -1.17
C GLU A 68 -7.24 2.12 -2.30
N LEU A 69 -6.97 0.84 -2.00
CA LEU A 69 -6.75 -0.18 -3.04
C LEU A 69 -7.98 -0.32 -3.94
N TYR A 70 -9.18 -0.39 -3.37
CA TYR A 70 -10.40 -0.46 -4.16
C TYR A 70 -10.62 0.79 -5.04
N LYS A 71 -10.31 2.00 -4.52
CA LYS A 71 -10.31 3.22 -5.35
C LYS A 71 -9.29 3.12 -6.49
N ALA A 72 -8.11 2.57 -6.23
CA ALA A 72 -7.10 2.35 -7.26
C ALA A 72 -7.62 1.38 -8.35
N GLU A 73 -8.31 0.30 -7.96
CA GLU A 73 -8.96 -0.62 -8.91
C GLU A 73 -9.94 0.10 -9.82
N LEU A 74 -10.83 0.90 -9.23
CA LEU A 74 -11.83 1.65 -9.97
C LEU A 74 -11.17 2.65 -10.92
N SER A 75 -10.10 3.31 -10.48
CA SER A 75 -9.37 4.25 -11.34
C SER A 75 -8.77 3.55 -12.57
N ILE A 76 -8.23 2.35 -12.39
CA ILE A 76 -7.71 1.51 -13.48
C ILE A 76 -8.84 1.10 -14.41
N PHE A 77 -9.94 0.59 -13.85
CA PHE A 77 -11.10 0.11 -14.60
C PHE A 77 -11.75 1.22 -15.46
N TYR A 78 -11.91 2.42 -14.91
CA TYR A 78 -12.50 3.57 -15.60
C TYR A 78 -11.48 4.42 -16.38
N ASN A 79 -10.22 4.01 -16.43
CA ASN A 79 -9.12 4.76 -17.03
C ASN A 79 -9.05 6.22 -16.54
N GLN A 80 -9.22 6.40 -15.22
CA GLN A 80 -9.15 7.67 -14.52
C GLN A 80 -7.83 7.80 -13.76
N ILE A 81 -7.48 9.03 -13.41
CA ILE A 81 -6.31 9.30 -12.55
C ILE A 81 -6.66 8.89 -11.12
N TYR A 82 -5.84 8.03 -10.53
CA TYR A 82 -5.91 7.72 -9.11
C TYR A 82 -5.39 8.90 -8.26
N ILE A 83 -6.15 9.26 -7.22
CA ILE A 83 -5.76 10.25 -6.21
C ILE A 83 -6.03 9.64 -4.84
N GLN A 84 -5.01 9.63 -3.98
CA GLN A 84 -5.12 9.18 -2.60
C GLN A 84 -5.49 10.37 -1.69
N GLU A 85 -6.40 10.15 -0.73
CA GLU A 85 -6.86 11.13 0.27
C GLU A 85 -6.65 10.64 1.70
#